data_AF-G0HFF2-F1
#
_entry.id   AF-G0HFF2-F1
#
_cell.length_a   1.000
_cell.length_b   1.000
_cell.length_c   1.000
_cell.angle_alpha   90.00
_cell.angle_beta   90.00
_cell.angle_gamma   90.00
#
_symmetry.space_group_name_H-M   'P 1'
#
loop_
_entity.id
_entity.type
_entity.pdbx_description
1 polymer ?
#
loop_
_entity_poly.entity_id
_entity_poly.type
_entity_poly.pdbx_seq_one_letter_code
_entity_poly.pdbx_strand_id
1 'polypeptide(L)'
;MSTKIHHAVDGKGRPLAVVVTGGQRNDGPVLQAVIDDIRVPQPAGSPGRPRTRPDSVMADKAYPSRANREYLRDRGITAVIPEKNDQVNARKRKGSAGGRPPRMDWEAYKGRNVVERSFNLLKQWRGLATRYDKLAVIYRGAAVLAAIVAWLRALGDTP
;
A
#
# COMPACT_ATOMS: atom_id res chain seq x y z
N MET A 1 -8.92 -0.30 22.34
CA MET A 1 -8.63 0.49 21.12
C MET A 1 -8.12 -0.45 20.05
N SER A 2 -8.74 -0.48 18.86
CA SER A 2 -8.27 -1.33 17.76
C SER A 2 -7.07 -0.68 17.06
N THR A 3 -6.16 -1.49 16.52
CA THR A 3 -5.09 -1.07 15.60
C THR A 3 -5.43 -1.52 14.17
N LYS A 4 -4.89 -0.84 13.16
CA LYS A 4 -4.99 -1.18 11.73
C LYS A 4 -3.60 -1.42 11.15
N ILE A 5 -3.46 -2.44 10.31
CA ILE A 5 -2.27 -2.65 9.49
C ILE A 5 -2.52 -2.06 8.11
N HIS A 6 -1.56 -1.27 7.65
CA HIS A 6 -1.44 -0.84 6.27
C HIS A 6 -0.12 -1.39 5.76
N HIS A 7 -0.15 -2.17 4.69
CA HIS A 7 1.07 -2.66 4.07
C HIS A 7 1.12 -2.28 2.59
N ALA A 8 2.33 -2.15 2.06
CA ALA A 8 2.58 -2.21 0.62
C ALA A 8 3.13 -3.59 0.25
N VAL A 9 2.80 -4.08 -0.95
CA VAL A 9 3.36 -5.30 -1.52
C VAL A 9 3.85 -5.06 -2.93
N ASP A 10 4.80 -5.88 -3.36
CA ASP A 10 5.19 -5.96 -4.75
C ASP A 10 4.14 -6.67 -5.63
N GLY A 11 4.37 -6.73 -6.94
CA GLY A 11 3.47 -7.40 -7.88
C GLY A 11 3.30 -8.91 -7.67
N LYS A 12 4.11 -9.54 -6.81
CA LYS A 12 4.01 -10.96 -6.44
C LYS A 12 3.36 -11.15 -5.05
N GLY A 13 3.00 -10.09 -4.35
CA GLY A 13 2.35 -10.15 -3.03
C GLY A 13 3.33 -10.20 -1.86
N ARG A 14 4.61 -9.92 -2.11
CA ARG A 14 5.66 -9.91 -1.08
C ARG A 14 5.65 -8.55 -0.37
N PRO A 15 5.57 -8.51 0.98
CA PRO A 15 5.44 -7.24 1.70
C PRO A 15 6.67 -6.35 1.55
N LEU A 16 6.47 -5.07 1.27
CA LEU A 16 7.53 -4.06 1.11
C LEU A 16 7.61 -3.06 2.26
N ALA A 17 6.47 -2.76 2.89
CA ALA A 17 6.36 -1.80 3.99
C ALA A 17 5.21 -2.21 4.90
N VAL A 18 5.33 -1.95 6.21
CA VAL A 18 4.31 -2.29 7.21
C VAL A 18 4.17 -1.14 8.21
N VAL A 19 3.05 -0.44 8.12
CA VAL A 19 2.68 0.68 8.99
C VAL A 19 1.47 0.27 9.84
N VAL A 20 1.55 0.55 11.13
CA VAL A 20 0.45 0.32 12.08
C VAL A 20 -0.05 1.65 12.60
N THR A 21 -1.36 1.85 12.57
CA THR A 21 -2.00 3.04 13.12
C THR A 21 -3.10 2.67 14.12
N GLY A 22 -3.50 3.65 14.95
CA GLY A 22 -4.73 3.52 15.73
C GLY A 22 -5.94 3.36 14.81
N GLY A 23 -6.93 2.59 15.24
CA GLY A 23 -8.09 2.21 14.43
C GLY A 23 -9.00 3.36 14.05
N GLN A 24 -8.98 4.45 14.83
CA GLN A 24 -9.71 5.69 14.56
C GLN A 24 -8.99 6.62 13.57
N ARG A 25 -7.75 6.31 13.18
CA ARG A 25 -7.00 7.15 12.23
C ARG A 25 -7.60 6.98 10.84
N ASN A 26 -7.80 8.11 10.15
CA ASN A 26 -8.20 8.14 8.76
C ASN A 26 -7.11 7.50 7.89
N ASP A 27 -7.50 6.69 6.92
CA ASP A 27 -6.59 5.93 6.05
C ASP A 27 -5.86 6.85 5.03
N GLY A 28 -6.38 8.07 4.79
CA GLY A 28 -5.82 9.04 3.84
C GLY A 28 -4.32 9.33 4.02
N PRO A 29 -3.87 9.86 5.17
CA PRO A 29 -2.46 10.12 5.44
C PRO A 29 -1.57 8.88 5.48
N VAL A 30 -2.17 7.69 5.66
CA VAL A 30 -1.40 6.46 5.86
C VAL A 30 -0.78 5.96 4.56
N LEU A 31 -1.39 6.25 3.41
CA LEU A 31 -0.80 5.90 2.11
C LEU A 31 0.59 6.53 1.94
N GLN A 32 0.76 7.80 2.30
CA GLN A 32 2.05 8.49 2.19
C GLN A 32 3.08 7.83 3.10
N ALA A 33 2.72 7.59 4.36
CA ALA A 33 3.59 6.91 5.32
C ALA A 33 3.99 5.50 4.86
N VAL A 34 3.09 4.74 4.25
CA VAL A 34 3.38 3.41 3.71
C VAL A 34 4.35 3.49 2.53
N ILE A 35 4.18 4.46 1.63
CA ILE A 35 5.07 4.64 0.47
C ILE A 35 6.44 5.14 0.92
N ASP A 36 6.52 6.02 1.92
CA ASP A 36 7.77 6.52 2.48
C ASP A 36 8.59 5.43 3.20
N ASP A 37 7.92 4.41 3.74
CA ASP A 37 8.55 3.24 4.38
C ASP A 37 9.09 2.22 3.35
N ILE A 38 8.79 2.36 2.05
CA ILE A 38 9.30 1.46 1.01
C ILE A 38 10.81 1.67 0.82
N ARG A 39 11.57 0.59 1.06
CA ARG A 39 13.02 0.57 0.82
C ARG A 39 13.45 -0.80 0.29
N VAL A 40 13.67 -0.89 -1.02
CA VAL A 40 14.13 -2.13 -1.67
C VAL A 40 15.64 -2.06 -1.87
N PRO A 41 16.45 -2.89 -1.18
CA PRO A 41 17.89 -2.90 -1.37
C PRO A 41 18.24 -3.36 -2.80
N GLN A 42 19.38 -2.90 -3.30
CA GLN A 42 19.94 -3.42 -4.54
C GLN A 42 20.43 -4.87 -4.32
N PRO A 43 20.51 -5.69 -5.38
CA PRO A 43 21.16 -7.00 -5.30
C PRO A 43 22.55 -6.91 -4.68
N ALA A 44 22.96 -7.96 -3.96
CA ALA A 44 24.28 -8.02 -3.36
C ALA A 44 25.38 -7.83 -4.42
N GLY A 45 26.30 -6.89 -4.17
CA GLY A 45 27.38 -6.54 -5.10
C GLY A 45 27.05 -5.40 -6.09
N SER A 46 25.79 -4.96 -6.18
CA SER A 46 25.44 -3.80 -7.01
C SER A 46 25.68 -2.48 -6.26
N PRO A 47 26.50 -1.55 -6.78
CA PRO A 47 26.64 -0.22 -6.19
C PRO A 47 25.35 0.57 -6.37
N GLY A 48 24.83 1.19 -5.30
CA GLY A 48 23.70 2.11 -5.41
C GLY A 48 22.84 2.26 -4.16
N ARG A 49 21.97 3.26 -4.17
CA ARG A 49 20.99 3.49 -3.11
C ARG A 49 19.81 2.51 -3.25
N PRO A 50 19.22 2.05 -2.13
CA PRO A 50 17.95 1.34 -2.17
C PRO A 50 16.88 2.10 -2.97
N ARG A 51 16.09 1.38 -3.74
CA ARG A 51 14.96 1.94 -4.47
C ARG A 51 13.84 2.26 -3.48
N THR A 52 13.44 3.53 -3.42
CA THR A 52 12.39 4.03 -2.53
C THR A 52 11.18 4.60 -3.28
N ARG A 53 11.21 4.56 -4.62
CA ARG A 53 10.13 5.05 -5.48
C ARG A 53 9.57 3.91 -6.34
N PRO A 54 8.30 3.53 -6.14
CA PRO A 54 7.56 2.68 -7.07
C PRO A 54 7.26 3.39 -8.39
N ASP A 55 7.14 2.65 -9.49
CA ASP A 55 6.76 3.24 -10.79
C ASP A 55 5.26 3.54 -10.83
N SER A 56 4.47 2.67 -10.20
CA SER A 56 3.04 2.81 -10.01
C SER A 56 2.61 2.32 -8.63
N VAL A 57 1.50 2.87 -8.13
CA VAL A 57 0.86 2.46 -6.89
C VAL A 57 -0.61 2.15 -7.18
N MET A 58 -1.03 0.97 -6.79
CA MET A 58 -2.41 0.51 -6.86
C MET A 58 -2.99 0.48 -5.45
N ALA A 59 -4.18 1.06 -5.28
CA ALA A 59 -4.83 1.11 -3.97
C ALA A 59 -6.36 1.14 -4.11
N ASP A 60 -7.03 0.91 -2.99
CA ASP A 60 -8.49 0.97 -2.94
C ASP A 60 -9.05 2.36 -3.21
N LYS A 61 -10.32 2.37 -3.62
CA LYS A 61 -11.13 3.56 -3.87
C LYS A 61 -11.29 4.47 -2.64
N ALA A 62 -10.86 4.03 -1.45
CA ALA A 62 -10.81 4.85 -0.24
C ALA A 62 -9.64 5.85 -0.24
N TYR A 63 -8.54 5.55 -0.96
CA TYR A 63 -7.30 6.31 -0.96
C TYR A 63 -7.16 7.51 -1.94
N PRO A 64 -8.06 7.82 -2.89
CA PRO A 64 -7.88 8.92 -3.86
C PRO A 64 -8.22 10.28 -3.24
N SER A 65 -7.56 10.67 -2.16
CA SER A 65 -7.65 12.05 -1.64
C SER A 65 -6.85 12.99 -2.55
N ARG A 66 -7.21 14.29 -2.56
CA ARG A 66 -6.45 15.31 -3.30
C ARG A 66 -4.98 15.32 -2.88
N ALA A 67 -4.73 15.30 -1.56
CA ALA A 67 -3.39 15.24 -0.99
C ALA A 67 -2.59 14.00 -1.46
N ASN A 68 -3.22 12.83 -1.54
CA ASN A 68 -2.54 11.62 -2.03
C ASN A 68 -2.24 11.67 -3.52
N ARG A 69 -3.14 12.25 -4.32
CA ARG A 69 -2.91 12.45 -5.76
C ARG A 69 -1.78 13.44 -6.01
N GLU A 70 -1.74 14.54 -5.27
CA GLU A 70 -0.67 15.54 -5.32
C GLU A 70 0.67 14.89 -4.90
N TYR A 71 0.71 14.23 -3.74
CA TYR A 71 1.90 13.49 -3.28
C TYR A 71 2.44 12.49 -4.32
N LEU A 72 1.57 11.66 -4.90
CA LEU A 72 1.99 10.68 -5.92
C LEU A 72 2.52 11.36 -7.18
N ARG A 73 1.86 12.43 -7.64
CA ARG A 73 2.28 13.20 -8.82
C ARG A 73 3.62 13.89 -8.60
N ASP A 74 3.81 14.51 -7.45
CA ASP A 74 5.03 15.25 -7.11
C ASP A 74 6.24 14.31 -6.99
N ARG A 75 6.01 13.04 -6.61
CA ARG A 75 7.04 12.00 -6.65
C ARG A 75 7.21 11.33 -8.02
N GLY A 76 6.34 11.62 -9.00
CA GLY A 76 6.34 10.98 -10.31
C GLY A 76 5.93 9.50 -10.26
N ILE A 77 5.02 9.14 -9.35
CA ILE A 77 4.48 7.80 -9.18
C ILE A 77 3.11 7.72 -9.87
N THR A 78 2.92 6.71 -10.73
CA THR A 78 1.64 6.53 -11.43
C THR A 78 0.56 6.01 -10.48
N ALA A 79 -0.54 6.74 -10.33
CA ALA A 79 -1.61 6.40 -9.39
C ALA A 79 -2.71 5.54 -10.06
N VAL A 80 -2.67 4.22 -9.85
CA VAL A 80 -3.68 3.24 -10.29
C VAL A 80 -4.74 3.07 -9.19
N ILE A 81 -5.44 4.17 -8.91
CA ILE A 81 -6.44 4.24 -7.84
C ILE A 81 -7.75 4.73 -8.48
N PRO A 82 -8.90 4.05 -8.32
CA PRO A 82 -10.17 4.55 -8.83
C PRO A 82 -10.57 5.86 -8.14
N GLU A 83 -11.19 6.79 -8.87
CA GLU A 83 -11.84 7.97 -8.26
C GLU A 83 -13.10 7.58 -7.48
N LYS A 84 -13.43 8.31 -6.41
CA LYS A 84 -14.70 8.13 -5.71
C LYS A 84 -15.87 8.71 -6.53
N ASN A 85 -17.06 8.11 -6.40
CA ASN A 85 -18.23 8.51 -7.21
C ASN A 85 -18.66 9.96 -6.91
N ASP A 86 -18.58 10.38 -5.64
CA ASP A 86 -18.82 11.75 -5.20
C ASP A 86 -17.85 12.74 -5.85
N GLN A 87 -16.56 12.41 -5.94
CA GLN A 87 -15.55 13.23 -6.62
C GLN A 87 -15.85 13.36 -8.11
N VAL A 88 -16.21 12.24 -8.77
CA VAL A 88 -16.61 12.24 -10.18
C VAL A 88 -17.85 13.12 -10.39
N ASN A 89 -18.86 12.98 -9.54
CA ASN A 89 -20.10 13.75 -9.62
C ASN A 89 -19.89 15.23 -9.34
N ALA A 90 -19.09 15.57 -8.33
CA ALA A 90 -18.72 16.95 -8.00
C ALA A 90 -17.95 17.60 -9.16
N ARG A 91 -17.03 16.86 -9.79
CA ARG A 91 -16.31 17.32 -10.99
C ARG A 91 -17.27 17.59 -12.14
N LYS A 92 -18.18 16.66 -12.43
CA LYS A 92 -19.20 16.81 -13.48
C LYS A 92 -20.11 18.02 -13.23
N ARG A 93 -20.55 18.25 -11.99
CA ARG A 93 -21.36 19.43 -11.62
C ARG A 93 -20.66 20.76 -11.88
N LYS A 94 -19.32 20.79 -11.81
CA LYS A 94 -18.53 22.00 -12.09
C LYS A 94 -18.31 22.29 -13.58
N GLY A 95 -18.77 21.41 -14.49
CA GLY A 95 -18.62 21.60 -15.93
C GLY A 95 -17.16 21.79 -16.35
N SER A 96 -16.89 22.82 -17.16
CA SER A 96 -15.54 23.18 -17.62
C SER A 96 -14.57 23.52 -16.48
N ALA A 97 -15.06 24.07 -15.36
CA ALA A 97 -14.26 24.38 -14.17
C ALA A 97 -13.90 23.13 -13.33
N GLY A 98 -14.45 21.97 -13.65
CA GLY A 98 -14.15 20.70 -12.97
C GLY A 98 -12.79 20.10 -13.34
N GLY A 99 -12.20 20.51 -14.46
CA GLY A 99 -10.94 19.97 -14.95
C GLY A 99 -11.03 18.55 -15.53
N ARG A 100 -9.88 18.08 -16.03
CA ARG A 100 -9.75 16.77 -16.70
C ARG A 100 -9.83 15.62 -15.70
N PRO A 101 -10.58 14.53 -16.00
CA PRO A 101 -10.53 13.33 -15.18
C PRO A 101 -9.09 12.76 -15.12
N PRO A 102 -8.63 12.29 -13.94
CA PRO A 102 -7.42 11.49 -13.81
C PRO A 102 -7.42 10.30 -14.77
N ARG A 103 -6.26 10.01 -15.36
CA ARG A 103 -6.06 8.78 -16.14
C ARG A 103 -6.13 7.58 -15.19
N MET A 104 -6.96 6.60 -15.53
CA MET A 104 -7.10 5.35 -14.78
C MET A 104 -6.73 4.17 -15.69
N ASP A 105 -5.81 3.34 -15.23
CA ASP A 105 -5.43 2.09 -15.89
C ASP A 105 -6.21 0.92 -15.27
N TRP A 106 -7.31 0.55 -15.93
CA TRP A 106 -8.17 -0.54 -15.45
C TRP A 106 -7.54 -1.92 -15.64
N GLU A 107 -6.65 -2.09 -16.61
CA GLU A 107 -5.96 -3.36 -16.83
C GLU A 107 -4.98 -3.62 -15.71
N ALA A 108 -4.15 -2.63 -15.38
CA ALA A 108 -3.29 -2.69 -14.21
C ALA A 108 -4.12 -2.95 -12.95
N TYR A 109 -5.27 -2.28 -12.78
CA TYR A 109 -6.11 -2.42 -11.58
C TYR A 109 -6.66 -3.83 -11.32
N LYS A 110 -6.76 -4.69 -12.36
CA LYS A 110 -7.13 -6.12 -12.17
C LYS A 110 -6.14 -6.84 -11.25
N GLY A 111 -4.89 -6.39 -11.19
CA GLY A 111 -3.84 -6.93 -10.33
C GLY A 111 -4.04 -6.70 -8.82
N ARG A 112 -5.05 -5.93 -8.39
CA ARG A 112 -5.27 -5.58 -6.97
C ARG A 112 -5.42 -6.79 -6.04
N ASN A 113 -5.86 -7.93 -6.58
CA ASN A 113 -6.01 -9.18 -5.83
C ASN A 113 -4.70 -9.64 -5.17
N VAL A 114 -3.54 -9.19 -5.67
CA VAL A 114 -2.24 -9.43 -5.04
C VAL A 114 -2.19 -8.93 -3.60
N VAL A 115 -2.77 -7.75 -3.34
CA VAL A 115 -2.85 -7.15 -2.00
C VAL A 115 -3.71 -8.02 -1.07
N GLU A 116 -4.89 -8.44 -1.54
CA GLU A 116 -5.80 -9.29 -0.77
C GLU A 116 -5.18 -10.65 -0.41
N ARG A 117 -4.50 -11.29 -1.37
CA ARG A 117 -3.77 -12.53 -1.11
C ARG A 117 -2.69 -12.36 -0.05
N SER A 118 -1.98 -11.24 -0.06
CA SER A 118 -0.96 -10.95 0.95
C SER A 118 -1.57 -10.70 2.33
N PHE A 119 -2.69 -9.97 2.43
CA PHE A 119 -3.42 -9.84 3.68
C PHE A 119 -3.97 -11.18 4.19
N ASN A 120 -4.43 -12.06 3.30
CA ASN A 120 -4.90 -13.40 3.66
C ASN A 120 -3.76 -14.28 4.18
N LEU A 121 -2.55 -14.17 3.60
CA LEU A 121 -1.35 -14.82 4.12
C LEU A 121 -0.99 -14.29 5.52
N LEU A 122 -1.04 -12.97 5.71
CA LEU A 122 -0.80 -12.34 7.00
C LEU A 122 -1.80 -12.83 8.06
N LYS A 123 -3.07 -13.01 7.70
CA LYS A 123 -4.14 -13.49 8.58
C LYS A 123 -4.05 -14.99 8.92
N GLN A 124 -3.17 -15.77 8.28
CA GLN A 124 -2.90 -17.15 8.74
C GLN A 124 -2.28 -17.16 10.15
N TRP A 125 -1.63 -16.07 10.54
CA TRP A 125 -1.11 -15.88 11.87
C TRP A 125 -2.24 -15.47 12.82
N ARG A 126 -2.72 -16.40 13.64
CA ARG A 126 -3.87 -16.20 14.54
C ARG A 126 -3.77 -14.92 15.37
N GLY A 127 -2.61 -14.64 15.96
CA GLY A 127 -2.39 -13.42 16.77
C GLY A 127 -2.59 -12.11 15.98
N LEU A 128 -2.18 -12.10 14.70
CA LEU A 128 -2.39 -10.95 13.81
C LEU A 128 -3.85 -10.82 13.35
N ALA A 129 -4.51 -11.95 13.09
CA ALA A 129 -5.90 -12.00 12.67
C ALA A 129 -6.85 -11.53 13.79
N THR A 130 -6.64 -12.00 15.02
CA THR A 130 -7.48 -11.67 16.18
C THR A 130 -7.11 -10.33 16.81
N ARG A 131 -5.90 -9.81 16.55
CA ARG A 131 -5.37 -8.55 17.11
C ARG A 131 -5.30 -8.56 18.64
N TYR A 132 -4.77 -9.65 19.21
CA TYR A 132 -4.63 -9.79 20.67
C TYR A 132 -3.58 -8.85 21.28
N ASP A 133 -2.63 -8.39 20.48
CA ASP A 133 -1.57 -7.50 20.95
C ASP A 133 -2.12 -6.13 21.37
N LYS A 134 -1.91 -5.78 22.65
CA LYS A 134 -2.34 -4.48 23.20
C LYS A 134 -1.45 -3.32 22.76
N LEU A 135 -0.18 -3.59 22.44
CA LEU A 135 0.80 -2.59 22.05
C LEU A 135 1.04 -2.61 20.55
N ALA A 136 0.96 -1.43 19.92
CA ALA A 136 1.18 -1.28 18.48
C ALA A 136 2.57 -1.74 18.02
N VAL A 137 3.60 -1.61 18.87
CA VAL A 137 4.95 -2.07 18.58
C VAL A 137 5.03 -3.60 18.49
N ILE A 138 4.37 -4.32 19.39
CA ILE A 138 4.32 -5.79 19.38
C ILE A 138 3.53 -6.26 18.16
N TYR A 139 2.38 -5.65 17.90
CA TYR A 139 1.55 -5.97 16.74
C TYR A 139 2.29 -5.73 15.42
N ARG A 140 3.02 -4.61 15.30
CA ARG A 140 3.89 -4.33 14.15
C ARG A 140 5.02 -5.35 14.05
N GLY A 141 5.66 -5.70 15.17
CA GLY A 141 6.73 -6.70 15.21
C GLY A 141 6.27 -8.05 14.66
N ALA A 142 5.10 -8.53 15.06
CA ALA A 142 4.50 -9.75 14.54
C ALA A 142 4.24 -9.66 13.02
N ALA A 143 3.74 -8.52 12.53
CA ALA A 143 3.51 -8.30 11.11
C ALA A 143 4.81 -8.26 10.29
N VAL A 144 5.87 -7.65 10.84
CA VAL A 144 7.21 -7.66 10.25
C VAL A 144 7.80 -9.07 10.23
N LEU A 145 7.64 -9.85 11.31
CA LEU A 145 8.07 -11.24 11.34
C LEU A 145 7.37 -12.08 10.26
N ALA A 146 6.05 -11.91 10.10
CA ALA A 146 5.30 -12.58 9.05
C ALA A 146 5.79 -12.20 7.65
N ALA A 147 6.16 -10.92 7.44
CA ALA A 147 6.76 -10.45 6.20
C ALA A 147 8.13 -11.09 5.93
N ILE A 148 8.98 -11.21 6.95
CA ILE A 148 10.28 -11.89 6.85
C ILE A 148 10.08 -13.34 6.41
N VAL A 149 9.16 -14.08 7.04
CA VAL A 149 8.86 -15.47 6.67
C VAL A 149 8.35 -15.58 5.23
N ALA A 150 7.51 -14.64 4.79
CA ALA A 150 7.03 -14.60 3.41
C ALA A 150 8.17 -14.40 2.40
N TRP A 151 9.14 -13.53 2.71
CA TRP A 151 10.33 -13.33 1.88
C TRP A 151 11.27 -14.54 1.88
N LEU A 152 11.52 -15.15 3.04
CA LEU A 152 12.39 -16.32 3.15
C LEU A 152 11.88 -17.49 2.31
N ARG A 153 10.56 -17.74 2.31
CA ARG A 153 9.95 -18.75 1.42
C ARG A 153 10.17 -18.40 -0.04
N ALA A 154 9.86 -17.16 -0.43
CA ALA A 154 10.01 -16.72 -1.81
C ALA A 154 11.46 -16.74 -2.32
N LEU A 155 12.45 -16.58 -1.44
CA LEU A 155 13.87 -16.68 -1.80
C LEU A 155 14.36 -18.13 -1.80
N GLY A 156 13.90 -18.95 -0.85
CA GLY A 156 14.25 -20.38 -0.77
C GLY A 156 13.65 -21.24 -1.88
N ASP A 157 12.53 -20.82 -2.46
CA ASP A 157 11.89 -21.47 -3.62
C ASP A 157 12.52 -21.04 -4.97
N THR A 158 13.61 -20.25 -4.95
CA THR A 158 14.37 -19.89 -6.15
C THR A 158 15.48 -20.93 -6.35
N PRO A 159 15.52 -21.69 -7.46
CA PRO A 159 16.56 -22.68 -7.71
C PRO A 159 17.95 -22.05 -7.90
#